data_AF-A0A8T3PKZ1-F1
#
_entry.id   AF-A0A8T3PKZ1-F1
#
_cell.length_a   1.000
_cell.length_b   1.000
_cell.length_c   1.000
_cell.angle_alpha   90.00
_cell.angle_beta   90.00
_cell.angle_gamma   90.00
#
_symmetry.space_group_name_H-M   'P 1'
#
loop_
_entity.id
_entity.type
_entity.pdbx_description
1 polymer ?
#
loop_
_entity_poly.entity_id
_entity_poly.type
_entity_poly.pdbx_seq_one_letter_code
_entity_poly.pdbx_strand_id
1 'polypeptide(L)'
;MFAQAAMEMFIPIGDSHGVSNIYSIIGKIATVNQENGSLTVSDSSGVTYLVTIPNEAPVWLDRSKAQGKNEVGSLADLQPGRTVEVKYKGDPTNRGTSLTADWVKVDVTS
;
A
#
# COMPACT_ATOMS: atom_id res chain seq x y z
N MET A 1 -17.22 -4.27 13.65
CA MET A 1 -15.80 -3.87 13.74
C MET A 1 -15.39 -3.14 12.45
N PHE A 2 -15.93 -1.94 12.18
CA PHE A 2 -15.60 -1.19 10.95
C PHE A 2 -14.95 0.18 11.20
N ALA A 3 -14.89 0.62 12.47
CA ALA A 3 -14.35 1.94 12.81
C ALA A 3 -12.81 1.99 12.87
N GLN A 4 -12.14 0.86 13.15
CA GLN A 4 -10.70 0.84 13.40
C GLN A 4 -9.91 0.82 12.07
N ALA A 5 -10.31 -0.01 11.10
CA ALA A 5 -9.72 -0.02 9.75
C ALA A 5 -9.92 1.33 9.03
N ALA A 6 -11.05 2.01 9.27
CA ALA A 6 -11.34 3.33 8.72
C ALA A 6 -10.53 4.48 9.35
N MET A 7 -9.80 4.23 10.45
CA MET A 7 -8.92 5.23 11.07
C MET A 7 -7.45 5.04 10.70
N GLU A 8 -7.02 3.82 10.38
CA GLU A 8 -5.64 3.53 9.95
C GLU A 8 -5.24 4.25 8.65
N MET A 9 -6.21 4.60 7.81
CA MET A 9 -5.98 5.40 6.60
C MET A 9 -5.46 6.82 6.88
N PHE A 10 -5.67 7.36 8.09
CA PHE A 10 -5.16 8.68 8.51
C PHE A 10 -3.79 8.60 9.19
N ILE A 11 -3.28 7.39 9.37
CA ILE A 11 -1.99 7.14 10.02
C ILE A 11 -0.89 7.15 8.94
N PRO A 12 0.29 7.75 9.19
CA PRO A 12 1.43 7.70 8.27
C PRO A 12 1.80 6.27 7.86
N ILE A 13 2.47 6.12 6.71
CA ILE A 13 3.11 4.84 6.34
C ILE A 13 3.96 4.32 7.50
N GLY A 14 3.74 3.07 7.91
CA GLY A 14 4.55 2.39 8.95
C GLY A 14 4.01 2.46 10.37
N ASP A 15 3.06 3.36 10.65
CA ASP A 15 2.53 3.57 12.00
C ASP A 15 1.18 2.83 12.25
N SER A 16 0.66 2.11 11.25
CA SER A 16 -0.57 1.32 11.37
C SER A 16 -0.29 -0.02 12.07
N HIS A 17 -0.42 -0.03 13.41
CA HIS A 17 -0.36 -1.23 14.26
C HIS A 17 -1.70 -1.98 14.21
N GLY A 18 -1.75 -2.98 13.34
CA GLY A 18 -2.98 -3.59 12.82
C GLY A 18 -3.87 -4.33 13.81
N VAL A 19 -5.16 -4.30 13.48
CA VAL A 19 -6.19 -5.27 13.90
C VAL A 19 -5.90 -6.63 13.22
N SER A 20 -6.16 -7.73 13.90
CA SER A 20 -5.76 -9.09 13.50
C SER A 20 -6.15 -9.48 12.05
N ASN A 21 -5.21 -10.14 11.34
CA ASN A 21 -5.28 -10.69 9.95
C ASN A 21 -5.04 -9.72 8.77
N ILE A 22 -4.57 -8.49 9.02
CA ILE A 22 -4.16 -7.56 7.96
C ILE A 22 -2.63 -7.39 8.01
N TYR A 23 -1.96 -7.68 6.89
CA TYR A 23 -0.51 -7.54 6.76
C TYR A 23 -0.16 -6.30 5.95
N SER A 24 1.04 -5.77 6.17
CA SER A 24 1.60 -4.68 5.36
C SER A 24 2.91 -5.08 4.70
N ILE A 25 3.11 -4.55 3.50
CA ILE A 25 4.41 -4.42 2.83
C ILE A 25 4.69 -2.93 2.72
N ILE A 26 5.90 -2.54 3.12
CA ILE A 26 6.37 -1.16 2.95
C ILE A 26 7.63 -1.23 2.11
N GLY A 27 7.65 -0.46 1.03
CA GLY A 27 8.76 -0.50 0.10
C GLY A 27 8.67 0.54 -1.00
N LYS A 28 9.59 0.46 -1.97
CA LYS A 28 9.58 1.30 -3.16
C LYS A 28 8.86 0.63 -4.30
N ILE A 29 8.09 1.40 -5.06
CA ILE A 29 7.51 0.94 -6.32
C ILE A 29 8.65 0.76 -7.34
N ALA A 30 8.88 -0.47 -7.79
CA ALA A 30 9.87 -0.78 -8.81
C ALA A 30 9.30 -0.63 -10.23
N THR A 31 8.10 -1.17 -10.45
CA THR A 31 7.38 -1.08 -11.73
C THR A 31 5.89 -0.93 -11.49
N VAL A 32 5.19 -0.34 -12.46
CA VAL A 32 3.73 -0.21 -12.46
C VAL A 32 3.20 -0.64 -13.81
N ASN A 33 2.20 -1.52 -13.79
CA ASN A 33 1.40 -1.88 -14.94
C ASN A 33 -0.03 -1.35 -14.71
N GLN A 34 -0.30 -0.17 -15.27
CA GLN A 34 -1.59 0.50 -15.11
C GLN A 34 -2.71 -0.21 -15.88
N GLU A 35 -2.40 -0.88 -16.99
CA GLU A 35 -3.39 -1.63 -17.79
C GLU A 35 -3.96 -2.82 -17.00
N ASN A 36 -3.09 -3.51 -16.27
CA ASN A 36 -3.46 -4.69 -15.50
C ASN A 36 -3.69 -4.40 -14.00
N GLY A 37 -3.67 -3.12 -13.60
CA GLY A 37 -3.85 -2.73 -12.20
C GLY A 37 -2.86 -3.42 -11.24
N SER A 38 -1.58 -3.52 -11.62
CA SER A 38 -0.58 -4.19 -10.78
C SER A 38 0.71 -3.39 -10.67
N LEU A 39 1.48 -3.66 -9.63
CA LEU A 39 2.79 -3.04 -9.41
C LEU A 39 3.74 -3.99 -8.69
N THR A 40 5.03 -3.73 -8.83
CA THR A 40 6.07 -4.44 -8.07
C THR A 40 6.55 -3.54 -6.94
N VAL A 41 6.55 -4.04 -5.70
CA VAL A 41 7.14 -3.36 -4.54
C VAL A 41 8.42 -4.08 -4.13
N SER A 42 9.50 -3.33 -3.93
CA SER A 42 10.72 -3.82 -3.29
C SER A 42 10.78 -3.34 -1.85
N ASP A 43 10.80 -4.26 -0.88
CA ASP A 43 10.96 -3.90 0.53
C ASP A 43 12.42 -3.56 0.88
N SER A 44 12.65 -3.11 2.12
CA SER A 44 13.99 -2.77 2.61
C SER A 44 14.96 -3.97 2.68
N SER A 45 14.44 -5.20 2.66
CA SER A 45 15.23 -6.44 2.65
C SER A 45 15.56 -6.89 1.23
N GLY A 46 15.09 -6.17 0.20
CA GLY A 46 15.32 -6.48 -1.20
C GLY A 46 14.37 -7.53 -1.77
N VAL A 47 13.35 -7.96 -1.01
CA VAL A 47 12.32 -8.87 -1.52
C VAL A 47 11.37 -8.08 -2.42
N THR A 48 11.03 -8.68 -3.56
CA THR A 48 10.09 -8.09 -4.52
C THR A 48 8.73 -8.79 -4.41
N TYR A 49 7.68 -7.98 -4.42
CA TYR A 49 6.30 -8.43 -4.36
C TYR A 49 5.53 -7.91 -5.57
N LEU A 50 4.91 -8.82 -6.31
CA LEU A 50 3.91 -8.52 -7.32
C LEU A 50 2.56 -8.28 -6.62
N VAL A 51 2.08 -7.05 -6.68
CA VAL A 51 0.84 -6.62 -6.06
C VAL A 51 -0.20 -6.40 -7.13
N THR A 52 -1.31 -7.13 -7.06
CA THR A 52 -2.53 -6.86 -7.83
C THR A 52 -3.41 -5.90 -7.02
N ILE A 53 -3.91 -4.86 -7.67
CA ILE A 53 -4.79 -3.85 -7.09
C ILE A 53 -6.18 -4.01 -7.73
N PRO A 54 -7.14 -4.62 -7.02
CA PRO A 54 -8.53 -4.67 -7.45
C PRO A 54 -9.08 -3.27 -7.69
N ASN A 55 -10.05 -3.13 -8.59
CA ASN A 55 -10.67 -1.83 -8.89
C ASN A 55 -11.36 -1.21 -7.66
N GLU A 56 -11.85 -2.05 -6.75
CA GLU A 56 -12.47 -1.65 -5.49
C GLU A 56 -11.46 -1.32 -4.38
N ALA A 57 -10.18 -1.67 -4.56
CA ALA A 57 -9.16 -1.42 -3.55
C ALA A 57 -8.81 0.08 -3.53
N PRO A 58 -8.99 0.77 -2.40
CA PRO A 58 -8.71 2.19 -2.31
C PRO A 58 -7.22 2.49 -2.51
N VAL A 59 -6.93 3.59 -3.21
CA VAL A 59 -5.61 4.21 -3.28
C VAL A 59 -5.63 5.51 -2.48
N TRP A 60 -4.67 5.68 -1.58
CA TRP A 60 -4.52 6.85 -0.72
C TRP A 60 -3.22 7.59 -1.03
N LEU A 61 -3.28 8.91 -1.05
CA LEU A 61 -2.10 9.78 -1.12
C LEU A 61 -1.68 10.12 0.30
N ASP A 62 -0.53 9.64 0.73
CA ASP A 62 0.09 10.03 2.00
C ASP A 62 0.76 11.38 1.84
N ARG A 63 0.22 12.37 2.55
CA ARG A 63 0.73 13.75 2.61
C ARG A 63 1.24 14.11 4.00
N SER A 64 1.31 13.14 4.91
CA SER A 64 1.62 13.35 6.33
C SER A 64 2.98 14.00 6.58
N LYS A 65 4.00 13.69 5.76
CA LYS A 65 5.34 14.32 5.84
C LYS A 65 5.31 15.82 5.55
N ALA A 66 4.36 16.28 4.73
CA ALA A 66 4.12 17.70 4.47
C ALA A 66 3.05 18.30 5.41
N GLN A 67 2.71 17.62 6.51
CA GLN A 67 1.63 17.97 7.44
C GLN A 67 0.25 18.08 6.78
N GLY A 68 0.10 17.49 5.59
CA GLY A 68 -1.16 17.38 4.88
C GLY A 68 -1.99 16.19 5.39
N LYS A 69 -3.29 16.23 5.12
CA LYS A 69 -4.17 15.08 5.33
C LYS A 69 -4.00 14.09 4.18
N ASN A 70 -4.20 12.80 4.46
CA ASN A 70 -4.25 11.79 3.42
C ASN A 70 -5.49 12.01 2.54
N GLU A 71 -5.32 11.89 1.24
CA GLU A 71 -6.35 12.16 0.23
C GLU A 71 -6.65 10.91 -0.60
N VAL A 72 -7.82 10.88 -1.23
CA VAL A 72 -8.15 9.82 -2.18
C VAL A 72 -7.28 10.00 -3.41
N GLY A 73 -6.59 8.92 -3.81
CA GLY A 73 -5.76 8.86 -4.99
C GLY A 73 -6.31 7.90 -6.05
N SER A 74 -5.45 7.58 -7.00
CA SER A 74 -5.75 6.70 -8.12
C SER A 74 -4.53 5.87 -8.52
N LEU A 75 -4.72 4.89 -9.41
CA LEU A 75 -3.60 4.12 -10.00
C LEU A 75 -2.59 5.02 -10.74
N ALA A 76 -3.00 6.20 -11.21
CA ALA A 76 -2.10 7.16 -11.86
C ALA A 76 -1.07 7.78 -10.90
N ASP A 77 -1.37 7.78 -9.60
CA ASP A 77 -0.49 8.29 -8.55
C ASP A 77 0.57 7.27 -8.11
N LEU A 78 0.44 6.02 -8.55
CA LEU A 78 1.41 4.97 -8.32
C LEU A 78 2.49 5.09 -9.39
N GLN A 79 3.66 5.57 -8.99
CA GLN A 79 4.78 5.85 -9.88
C GLN A 79 6.05 5.16 -9.37
N PRO A 80 6.90 4.62 -10.28
CA PRO A 80 8.18 4.05 -9.89
C PRO A 80 9.02 5.02 -9.04
N GLY A 81 9.70 4.48 -8.02
CA GLY A 81 10.54 5.22 -7.08
C GLY A 81 9.82 5.73 -5.83
N ARG A 82 8.49 5.89 -5.86
CA ARG A 82 7.70 6.32 -4.69
C ARG A 82 7.68 5.24 -3.60
N THR A 83 7.58 5.69 -2.36
CA THR A 83 7.39 4.80 -1.20
C THR A 83 5.90 4.46 -1.10
N VAL A 84 5.59 3.20 -0.84
CA VAL A 84 4.21 2.71 -0.74
C VAL A 84 4.06 1.79 0.46
N GLU A 85 2.90 1.85 1.10
CA GLU A 85 2.38 0.84 2.00
C GLU A 85 1.25 0.09 1.29
N VAL A 86 1.39 -1.21 1.16
CA VAL A 86 0.36 -2.10 0.63
C VAL A 86 -0.16 -2.92 1.77
N LYS A 87 -1.47 -2.84 2.03
CA LYS A 87 -2.12 -3.77 2.95
C LYS A 87 -2.88 -4.83 2.20
N TYR A 88 -2.81 -6.04 2.74
CA TYR A 88 -3.37 -7.22 2.14
C TYR A 88 -3.86 -8.18 3.21
N LYS A 89 -4.84 -8.98 2.85
CA LYS A 89 -5.32 -10.11 3.65
C LYS A 89 -4.54 -11.35 3.24
N GLY A 90 -4.14 -12.19 4.19
CA GLY A 90 -3.37 -13.39 3.87
C GLY A 90 -3.02 -14.25 5.07
N ASP A 91 -2.23 -15.29 4.81
CA ASP A 91 -1.61 -16.13 5.83
C ASP A 91 -0.14 -15.69 6.01
N PRO A 92 0.31 -15.33 7.23
CA PRO A 92 1.69 -14.87 7.47
C PRO A 92 2.72 -15.96 7.21
N THR A 93 2.31 -17.23 7.24
CA THR A 93 3.20 -18.39 7.06
C THR A 93 3.43 -18.73 5.59
N ASN A 94 2.63 -18.16 4.69
CA ASN A 94 2.72 -18.39 3.25
C ASN A 94 2.73 -17.05 2.50
N ARG A 95 3.69 -16.17 2.86
CA ARG A 95 3.99 -14.94 2.11
C ARG A 95 4.56 -15.31 0.73
N GLY A 96 3.68 -15.69 -0.19
CA GLY A 96 4.02 -15.68 -1.60
C GLY A 96 4.45 -14.27 -2.02
N THR A 97 5.32 -14.18 -3.01
CA THR A 97 5.72 -12.89 -3.62
C THR A 97 4.63 -12.32 -4.54
N SER A 98 3.43 -12.91 -4.57
CA SER A 98 2.27 -12.41 -5.30
C SER A 98 1.09 -12.28 -4.34
N LEU A 99 0.49 -11.09 -4.32
CA LEU A 99 -0.58 -10.75 -3.39
C LEU A 99 -1.59 -9.75 -3.97
N THR A 100 -2.79 -9.76 -3.39
CA THR A 100 -3.88 -8.86 -3.73
C THR A 100 -4.04 -7.81 -2.65
N ALA A 101 -3.99 -6.54 -3.03
CA ALA A 101 -4.15 -5.42 -2.12
C ALA A 101 -5.59 -5.30 -1.61
N ASP A 102 -5.74 -5.06 -0.31
CA ASP A 102 -6.96 -4.57 0.32
C ASP A 102 -7.03 -3.04 0.19
N TRP A 103 -5.88 -2.37 0.36
CA TRP A 103 -5.69 -0.96 0.03
C TRP A 103 -4.22 -0.64 -0.21
N VAL A 104 -3.97 0.48 -0.89
CA VAL A 104 -2.62 0.99 -1.20
C VAL A 104 -2.52 2.44 -0.75
N LYS A 105 -1.41 2.81 -0.11
CA LYS A 105 -1.13 4.18 0.30
C LYS A 105 0.26 4.58 -0.20
N VAL A 106 0.36 5.67 -0.95
CA VAL A 106 1.60 6.11 -1.61
C VAL A 106 2.04 7.47 -1.09
N ASP A 107 3.33 7.60 -0.78
CA ASP A 107 3.94 8.88 -0.45
C ASP A 107 4.03 9.75 -1.71
N VAL A 108 3.37 10.91 -1.68
CA VAL A 108 3.39 11.90 -2.78
C VAL A 108 4.19 13.16 -2.44
N THR A 109 4.89 13.14 -1.33
CA THR A 109 5.66 14.28 -0.79
C THR A 109 7.17 14.10 -0.92
N SER A 110 7.60 13.03 -1.60
CA SER A 110 9.01 12.68 -1.82
C SER A 110 9.50 13.01 -3.22
#